data_AF-A0A413F475-F1
#
_entry.id   AF-A0A413F475-F1
#
_cell.length_a   1.000
_cell.length_b   1.000
_cell.length_c   1.000
_cell.angle_alpha   90.00
_cell.angle_beta   90.00
_cell.angle_gamma   90.00
#
_symmetry.space_group_name_H-M   'P 1'
#
loop_
_entity.id
_entity.type
_entity.pdbx_description
1 polymer ?
#
loop_
_entity_poly.entity_id
_entity_poly.type
_entity_poly.pdbx_seq_one_letter_code
_entity_poly.pdbx_strand_id
1 'polypeptide(L)'
;MPSLFLIGGYRVFFWSNEAGEPIHVHVCKGTPSDNSAKIWLTRRGGCIVANNKAKIPRSTLDDLCEIIAAQHELICSKWKAFFLVDEISFYC
;
A
#
# COMPACT_ATOMS: atom_id res chain seq x y z
N MET A 1 -12.62 -1.28 4.55
CA MET A 1 -11.40 -1.48 3.75
C MET A 1 -11.75 -1.60 2.27
N PRO A 2 -11.48 -0.59 1.46
CA PRO A 2 -11.49 -0.75 0.00
C PRO A 2 -10.27 -1.55 -0.41
N SER A 3 -10.47 -2.63 -1.16
CA SER A 3 -9.38 -3.25 -1.91
C SER A 3 -9.09 -2.40 -3.13
N LEU A 4 -7.82 -2.10 -3.38
CA LEU A 4 -7.39 -1.38 -4.58
C LEU A 4 -7.33 -2.32 -5.77
N PHE A 5 -6.57 -3.40 -5.63
CA PHE A 5 -6.36 -4.41 -6.67
C PHE A 5 -5.74 -5.69 -6.08
N LEU A 6 -5.61 -6.71 -6.92
CA LEU A 6 -5.16 -8.06 -6.58
C LEU A 6 -4.01 -8.46 -7.50
N ILE A 7 -2.89 -8.93 -6.92
CA ILE A 7 -1.68 -9.36 -7.64
C ILE A 7 -1.34 -10.78 -7.19
N GLY A 8 -1.50 -11.78 -8.05
CA GLY A 8 -1.06 -13.15 -7.75
C GLY A 8 -1.62 -13.74 -6.44
N GLY A 9 -2.85 -13.34 -6.06
CA GLY A 9 -3.48 -13.75 -4.79
C GLY A 9 -3.14 -12.87 -3.58
N TYR A 10 -2.30 -11.85 -3.74
CA TYR A 10 -2.06 -10.79 -2.76
C TYR A 10 -3.01 -9.63 -3.01
N ARG A 11 -3.64 -9.17 -1.94
CA ARG A 11 -4.59 -8.06 -1.97
C ARG A 11 -3.89 -6.81 -1.46
N VAL A 12 -4.00 -5.72 -2.23
CA VAL A 12 -3.49 -4.40 -1.87
C VAL A 12 -4.66 -3.52 -1.44
N PHE A 13 -4.58 -2.88 -0.28
CA PHE A 13 -5.70 -2.15 0.31
C PHE A 13 -5.25 -1.05 1.28
N PHE A 14 -6.20 -0.18 1.66
CA PHE A 14 -6.01 0.81 2.73
C PHE A 14 -6.63 0.34 4.04
N TRP A 15 -6.00 0.71 5.16
CA TRP A 15 -6.61 0.59 6.48
C TRP A 15 -7.42 1.86 6.79
N SER A 16 -8.67 1.72 7.22
CA SER A 16 -9.59 2.85 7.41
C SER A 16 -9.16 3.83 8.53
N ASN A 17 -8.30 3.42 9.45
CA ASN A 17 -7.99 4.19 10.67
C ASN A 17 -6.60 4.86 10.64
N GLU A 18 -6.04 5.11 9.45
CA GLU A 18 -4.67 5.62 9.27
C GLU A 18 -4.61 6.92 8.44
N ALA A 19 -5.69 7.70 8.44
CA ALA A 19 -5.84 8.93 7.63
C ALA A 19 -4.77 10.01 7.92
N GLY A 20 -4.19 10.01 9.13
CA GLY A 20 -3.18 10.99 9.54
C GLY A 20 -1.73 10.60 9.21
N GLU A 21 -1.52 9.43 8.62
CA GLU A 21 -0.20 8.96 8.22
C GLU A 21 0.15 9.33 6.77
N PRO A 22 1.44 9.32 6.40
CA PRO A 22 1.84 9.39 5.00
C PRO A 22 1.18 8.30 4.15
N ILE A 23 1.06 8.52 2.84
CA ILE A 23 0.42 7.53 1.96
C ILE A 23 1.13 6.17 2.00
N HIS A 24 0.34 5.12 2.16
CA HIS A 24 0.82 3.74 2.18
C HIS A 24 -0.26 2.75 1.77
N VAL A 25 0.15 1.52 1.55
CA VAL A 25 -0.73 0.39 1.32
C VAL A 25 -0.39 -0.77 2.25
N HIS A 26 -1.40 -1.58 2.49
CA HIS A 26 -1.27 -2.87 3.16
C HIS A 26 -1.39 -3.99 2.15
N VAL A 27 -0.60 -5.04 2.35
CA VAL A 27 -0.57 -6.22 1.48
C VAL A 27 -0.67 -7.49 2.31
N CYS A 28 -1.60 -8.37 1.97
CA CYS A 28 -1.67 -9.72 2.51
C CYS A 28 -2.20 -10.71 1.47
N LYS A 29 -1.97 -12.01 1.69
CA LYS A 29 -2.51 -13.05 0.82
C LYS A 29 -3.96 -13.34 1.19
N GLY A 30 -4.86 -13.35 0.19
CA GLY A 30 -6.28 -13.64 0.40
C GLY A 30 -7.07 -12.49 1.03
N THR A 31 -7.60 -12.71 2.24
CA THR A 31 -8.47 -11.76 2.94
C THR A 31 -7.64 -10.75 3.75
N PRO A 32 -8.00 -9.45 3.73
CA PRO A 32 -7.36 -8.44 4.59
C PRO A 32 -7.31 -8.86 6.05
N SER A 33 -6.14 -8.72 6.67
CA SER A 33 -5.95 -9.01 8.09
C SER A 33 -4.89 -8.10 8.70
N ASP A 34 -4.89 -8.01 10.03
CA ASP A 34 -3.93 -7.20 10.80
C ASP A 34 -2.47 -7.64 10.57
N ASN A 35 -2.26 -8.91 10.21
CA ASN A 35 -0.97 -9.44 9.79
C ASN A 35 -0.71 -9.18 8.30
N SER A 36 -0.75 -7.91 7.91
CA SER A 36 -0.39 -7.43 6.57
C SER A 36 1.03 -6.84 6.56
N ALA A 37 1.68 -6.87 5.39
CA ALA A 37 2.87 -6.06 5.15
C ALA A 37 2.44 -4.61 4.91
N LYS A 38 3.19 -3.65 5.46
CA LYS A 38 2.93 -2.21 5.28
C LYS A 38 4.01 -1.62 4.38
N ILE A 39 3.60 -0.90 3.35
CA ILE A 39 4.48 -0.35 2.32
C ILE A 39 4.15 1.13 2.14
N TRP A 40 5.10 2.01 2.48
CA TRP A 40 4.99 3.45 2.24
C TRP A 40 5.20 3.77 0.77
N LEU A 41 4.49 4.77 0.25
CA LEU A 41 4.81 5.39 -1.04
C LEU A 41 5.72 6.60 -0.80
N THR A 42 6.68 6.81 -1.70
CA THR A 42 7.60 7.95 -1.65
C THR A 42 7.18 9.03 -2.65
N ARG A 43 7.60 10.28 -2.41
CA ARG A 43 7.29 11.40 -3.30
C ARG A 43 7.84 11.23 -4.72
N ARG A 44 8.90 10.44 -4.88
CA ARG A 44 9.59 10.21 -6.16
C ARG A 44 8.97 9.09 -7.00
N GLY A 45 7.80 8.56 -6.62
CA GLY A 45 7.13 7.49 -7.37
C GLY A 45 7.51 6.07 -6.93
N GLY A 46 8.37 5.93 -5.91
CA GLY A 46 8.80 4.62 -5.39
C GLY A 46 8.02 4.18 -4.15
N CYS A 47 8.50 3.11 -3.51
CA CYS A 47 7.94 2.63 -2.26
C CYS A 47 9.00 2.05 -1.33
N ILE A 48 8.70 2.01 -0.03
CA ILE A 48 9.57 1.48 1.03
C ILE A 48 8.75 0.54 1.90
N VAL A 49 9.25 -0.68 2.11
CA VAL A 49 8.64 -1.63 3.03
C VAL A 49 8.85 -1.15 4.46
N ALA A 50 7.77 -0.81 5.16
CA ALA A 50 7.79 -0.41 6.57
C ALA A 50 7.92 -1.62 7.50
N ASN A 51 7.15 -2.67 7.20
CA ASN A 51 7.21 -3.96 7.89
C ASN A 51 6.62 -5.06 7.00
N ASN A 52 6.93 -6.30 7.34
CA ASN A 52 6.39 -7.49 6.67
C ASN A 52 5.82 -8.48 7.70
N LYS A 53 4.77 -8.07 8.43
CA LYS A 53 4.09 -8.97 9.39
C LYS A 53 3.42 -10.17 8.72
N ALA A 54 3.03 -10.02 7.45
CA ALA A 54 2.49 -11.08 6.60
C ALA A 54 3.50 -12.18 6.26
N LYS A 55 4.80 -12.01 6.57
CA LYS A 55 5.88 -12.95 6.24
C LYS A 55 5.92 -13.30 4.76
N ILE A 56 5.67 -12.31 3.90
CA ILE A 56 5.75 -12.47 2.45
C ILE A 56 7.22 -12.76 2.08
N PRO A 57 7.51 -13.78 1.26
CA PRO A 57 8.85 -14.06 0.78
C PRO A 57 9.49 -12.83 0.15
N ARG A 58 10.79 -12.62 0.34
CA ARG A 58 11.47 -11.38 -0.05
C ARG A 58 11.34 -11.09 -1.56
N SER A 59 11.60 -12.09 -2.41
CA SER A 59 11.45 -11.96 -3.86
C SER A 59 10.04 -11.51 -4.27
N THR A 60 9.02 -12.18 -3.72
CA THR A 60 7.62 -11.80 -3.98
C THR A 60 7.30 -10.40 -3.46
N LEU A 61 7.86 -9.99 -2.32
CA LEU A 61 7.66 -8.66 -1.78
C LEU A 61 8.32 -7.58 -2.67
N ASP A 62 9.48 -7.88 -3.24
CA ASP A 62 10.16 -7.00 -4.20
C ASP A 62 9.33 -6.86 -5.49
N ASP A 63 8.81 -7.96 -6.06
CA ASP A 63 7.91 -7.91 -7.22
C ASP A 63 6.64 -7.09 -6.93
N LEU A 64 6.06 -7.27 -5.74
CA LEU A 64 4.89 -6.50 -5.31
C LEU A 64 5.22 -5.01 -5.19
N CYS A 65 6.40 -4.65 -4.70
CA CYS A 65 6.85 -3.27 -4.62
C CYS A 65 6.98 -2.63 -6.00
N GLU A 66 7.54 -3.35 -6.99
CA GLU A 66 7.64 -2.84 -8.37
C GLU A 66 6.25 -2.53 -8.95
N ILE A 67 5.29 -3.45 -8.77
CA ILE A 67 3.92 -3.26 -9.27
C ILE A 67 3.22 -2.12 -8.53
N ILE A 68 3.40 -2.03 -7.20
CA ILE A 68 2.83 -0.94 -6.39
C ILE A 68 3.39 0.41 -6.84
N ALA A 69 4.70 0.51 -7.06
CA ALA A 69 5.35 1.72 -7.57
C ALA A 69 4.84 2.07 -8.99
N ALA A 70 4.65 1.09 -9.86
CA ALA A 70 4.07 1.31 -11.19
C ALA A 70 2.62 1.82 -11.15
N GLN A 71 1.89 1.58 -10.05
CA GLN A 71 0.51 2.06 -9.84
C GLN A 71 0.43 3.31 -8.94
N HIS A 72 1.54 4.04 -8.76
CA HIS A 72 1.65 5.15 -7.81
C HIS A 72 0.55 6.20 -7.95
N GLU A 73 0.26 6.67 -9.16
CA GLU A 73 -0.77 7.69 -9.42
C GLU A 73 -2.17 7.21 -9.04
N LEU A 74 -2.50 5.96 -9.39
CA LEU A 74 -3.77 5.33 -9.05
C LEU A 74 -3.93 5.27 -7.53
N ILE A 75 -2.90 4.82 -6.82
CA ILE A 75 -2.92 4.71 -5.35
C ILE A 75 -3.10 6.09 -4.73
N CYS A 76 -2.39 7.12 -5.22
CA CYS A 76 -2.55 8.50 -4.77
C CYS A 76 -3.97 9.03 -4.94
N SER A 77 -4.56 8.84 -6.13
CA SER A 77 -5.94 9.26 -6.40
C SER A 77 -6.94 8.54 -5.48
N LYS A 78 -6.77 7.23 -5.30
CA LYS A 78 -7.63 6.44 -4.40
C LYS A 78 -7.46 6.84 -2.94
N TRP A 79 -6.26 7.20 -2.49
CA TRP A 79 -6.01 7.67 -1.13
C TRP A 79 -6.78 8.94 -0.84
N LYS A 80 -6.67 9.95 -1.72
CA LYS A 80 -7.43 11.21 -1.62
C LYS A 80 -8.93 10.97 -1.55
N ALA A 81 -9.45 10.15 -2.46
CA ALA A 81 -10.87 9.84 -2.51
C ALA A 81 -11.36 9.07 -1.28
N PHE A 82 -10.51 8.19 -0.71
CA PHE A 82 -10.88 7.36 0.42
C PHE A 82 -10.87 8.11 1.75
N PHE A 83 -9.87 8.96 1.97
CA PHE A 83 -9.74 9.74 3.20
C PHE A 83 -10.32 11.15 3.11
N LEU A 84 -10.86 11.53 1.94
CA LEU A 84 -11.45 12.85 1.67
C LEU A 84 -10.44 13.99 1.93
N VAL A 85 -9.22 13.83 1.40
CA VAL A 85 -8.12 14.80 1.53
C VAL A 85 -7.70 15.32 0.16
N ASP A 86 -7.34 16.60 0.10
CA ASP A 86 -6.85 17.23 -1.14
C ASP A 86 -5.34 17.04 -1.35
N GLU A 87 -4.59 16.97 -0.26
CA GLU A 87 -3.14 16.81 -0.25
C GLU A 87 -2.72 15.44 0.29
N ILE A 88 -1.58 14.95 -0.22
CA ILE A 88 -0.98 13.69 0.22
C ILE A 88 0.38 14.02 0.85
N SER A 89 0.59 13.55 2.08
CA SER A 89 1.92 13.48 2.68
C SER A 89 2.61 12.17 2.25
N PHE A 90 3.90 12.24 1.96
CA PHE A 90 4.72 11.09 1.58
C PHE A 90 5.75 10.81 2.67
N TYR A 91 6.15 9.54 2.80
CA TYR A 91 7.22 9.17 3.69
C TYR A 91 8.56 9.49 3.02
N CYS A 92 9.21 10.58 3.48
CA CYS A 92 10.40 11.22 2.89
C CYS A 92 10.14 11.91 1.54
#